data_AF-A0A955QXI8-F1
#
_entry.id   AF-A0A955QXI8-F1
#
_cell.length_a   1.000
_cell.length_b   1.000
_cell.length_c   1.000
_cell.angle_alpha   90.00
_cell.angle_beta   90.00
_cell.angle_gamma   90.00
#
_symmetry.space_group_name_H-M   'P 1'
#
loop_
_entity.id
_entity.type
_entity.pdbx_description
1 polymer ?
#
loop_
_entity_poly.entity_id
_entity_poly.type
_entity_poly.pdbx_seq_one_letter_code
_entity_poly.pdbx_strand_id
1 'polypeptide(L)'
;MIEGRSFYQILGVPEDALLKEIQRAWRTFVKENHEDVVQPWERQAAKERMILINQAYEVLSNEDKRAVYDNSHMLNGGSKIELVRIRVRQAKEIIQKDCALITWEDIKLIESIIDYLDRKTQESCFGRMIDIVCNHPGMAKHAVSLAFDEQILNVKTTLFDTVLQRAPAAITFDKVYLYGEEIIGVGGKEEKERNYNQLARVLCHRLDLAKYFVYPSFQEQASGCESNLLRTLLTLSPDAITQDDFDNFVKAVCEIRWHIHHQLRSYNEQAIVWILKARPDLIRKPPKKKEKMELPFPLRSKP
;
A
#
# COMPACT_ATOMS: atom_id res chain seq x y z
N MET A 1 3.24 25.18 -8.77
CA MET A 1 4.02 24.66 -9.93
C MET A 1 5.46 24.38 -9.50
N ILE A 2 6.08 23.31 -10.03
CA ILE A 2 7.53 23.08 -9.92
C ILE A 2 8.08 23.03 -11.34
N GLU A 3 9.15 23.78 -11.62
CA GLU A 3 9.76 23.87 -12.97
C GLU A 3 8.74 24.24 -14.09
N GLY A 4 7.74 25.06 -13.77
CA GLY A 4 6.69 25.44 -14.73
C GLY A 4 5.63 24.37 -15.02
N ARG A 5 5.68 23.21 -14.35
CA ARG A 5 4.65 22.16 -14.43
C ARG A 5 3.67 22.23 -13.26
N SER A 6 2.39 21.96 -13.54
CA SER A 6 1.37 21.80 -12.48
C SER A 6 1.61 20.50 -11.70
N PHE A 7 1.12 20.40 -10.46
CA PHE A 7 1.21 19.15 -9.69
C PHE A 7 0.49 17.99 -10.38
N TYR A 8 -0.59 18.27 -11.11
CA TYR A 8 -1.29 17.29 -11.93
C TYR A 8 -0.42 16.78 -13.09
N GLN A 9 0.28 17.69 -13.79
CA GLN A 9 1.22 17.32 -14.85
C GLN A 9 2.43 16.54 -14.33
N ILE A 10 2.94 16.86 -13.14
CA ILE A 10 4.04 16.13 -12.50
C ILE A 10 3.62 14.70 -12.16
N LEU A 11 2.38 14.52 -11.71
CA LEU A 11 1.78 13.20 -11.47
C LEU A 11 1.22 12.54 -12.74
N GLY A 12 1.25 13.21 -13.90
CA GLY A 12 0.71 12.66 -15.15
C GLY A 12 -0.80 12.41 -15.11
N VAL A 13 -1.54 13.16 -14.30
CA VAL A 13 -3.00 13.05 -14.15
C VAL A 13 -3.70 14.32 -14.62
N PRO A 14 -4.97 14.26 -15.04
CA PRO A 14 -5.73 15.46 -15.38
C PRO A 14 -6.07 16.29 -14.12
N GLU A 15 -6.41 17.57 -14.29
CA GLU A 15 -6.71 18.47 -13.17
C GLU A 15 -8.02 18.12 -12.43
N ASP A 16 -8.93 17.43 -13.12
CA ASP A 16 -10.16 16.86 -12.56
C ASP A 16 -9.95 15.45 -11.95
N ALA A 17 -8.70 15.00 -11.83
CA ALA A 17 -8.37 13.68 -11.30
C ALA A 17 -8.92 13.51 -9.88
N LEU A 18 -9.59 12.39 -9.63
CA LEU A 18 -10.06 12.04 -8.30
C LEU A 18 -8.88 11.68 -7.39
N LEU A 19 -9.10 11.72 -6.08
CA LEU A 19 -8.05 11.41 -5.10
C LEU A 19 -7.39 10.05 -5.37
N LYS A 20 -8.19 9.04 -5.74
CA LYS A 20 -7.70 7.71 -6.13
C LYS A 20 -6.82 7.71 -7.37
N GLU A 21 -7.10 8.57 -8.34
CA GLU A 21 -6.32 8.65 -9.58
C GLU A 21 -4.96 9.30 -9.30
N ILE A 22 -4.93 10.34 -8.47
CA ILE A 22 -3.71 10.98 -7.95
C ILE A 22 -2.86 9.96 -7.18
N GLN A 23 -3.50 9.23 -6.28
CA GLN A 23 -2.89 8.17 -5.48
C GLN A 23 -2.30 7.04 -6.34
N ARG A 24 -3.06 6.56 -7.33
CA ARG A 24 -2.64 5.51 -8.26
C ARG A 24 -1.46 5.95 -9.12
N ALA A 25 -1.50 7.19 -9.62
CA ALA A 25 -0.42 7.73 -10.43
C ALA A 25 0.87 7.86 -9.61
N TRP A 26 0.79 8.47 -8.43
CA TRP A 26 1.92 8.55 -7.49
C TRP A 26 2.53 7.18 -7.22
N ARG A 27 1.69 6.19 -6.93
CA ARG A 27 2.09 4.81 -6.68
C ARG A 27 2.79 4.12 -7.84
N THR A 28 2.27 4.31 -9.05
CA THR A 28 2.89 3.78 -10.28
C THR A 28 4.29 4.35 -10.44
N PHE A 29 4.42 5.66 -10.23
CA PHE A 29 5.70 6.33 -10.24
C PHE A 29 6.68 5.83 -9.17
N VAL A 30 6.21 5.61 -7.93
CA VAL A 30 7.05 5.09 -6.85
C VAL A 30 7.63 3.73 -7.23
N LYS A 31 6.81 2.83 -7.77
CA LYS A 31 7.24 1.50 -8.21
C LYS A 31 8.28 1.58 -9.33
N GLU A 32 8.03 2.41 -10.34
CA GLU A 32 8.93 2.58 -11.48
C GLU A 32 10.29 3.18 -11.09
N ASN A 33 10.35 3.91 -9.97
CA ASN A 33 11.55 4.59 -9.50
C ASN A 33 12.14 3.95 -8.22
N HIS A 34 11.67 2.75 -7.82
CA HIS A 34 12.18 2.03 -6.66
C HIS A 34 13.58 1.47 -6.91
N GLU A 35 14.48 1.53 -5.92
CA GLU A 35 15.90 1.16 -6.05
C GLU A 35 16.17 -0.31 -6.40
N ASP A 36 15.19 -1.18 -6.12
CA ASP A 36 15.17 -2.59 -6.52
C ASP A 36 14.79 -2.82 -7.99
N VAL A 37 14.19 -1.81 -8.65
CA VAL A 37 13.71 -1.89 -10.04
C VAL A 37 14.61 -1.09 -10.98
N VAL A 38 15.10 0.08 -10.54
CA VAL A 38 15.97 0.93 -11.38
C VAL A 38 17.43 0.50 -11.33
N GLN A 39 18.10 0.64 -12.48
CA GLN A 39 19.50 0.28 -12.63
C GLN A 39 20.41 1.18 -11.78
N PRO A 40 21.58 0.69 -11.30
CA PRO A 40 22.44 1.45 -10.39
C PRO A 40 22.83 2.85 -10.88
N TRP A 41 22.98 3.05 -12.19
CA TRP A 41 23.33 4.35 -12.79
C TRP A 41 22.14 5.32 -12.91
N GLU A 42 20.90 4.82 -12.82
CA GLU A 42 19.67 5.63 -12.91
C GLU A 42 19.13 6.06 -11.54
N ARG A 43 19.65 5.47 -10.45
CA ARG A 43 19.16 5.69 -9.08
C ARG A 43 19.14 7.16 -8.67
N GLN A 44 20.13 7.95 -9.08
CA GLN A 44 20.18 9.37 -8.75
C GLN A 44 19.04 10.15 -9.44
N ALA A 45 18.81 9.89 -10.73
CA ALA A 45 17.73 10.52 -11.49
C ALA A 45 16.34 10.05 -11.00
N ALA A 46 16.20 8.77 -10.66
CA ALA A 46 15.00 8.21 -10.06
C ALA A 46 14.66 8.89 -8.73
N LYS A 47 15.67 9.14 -7.89
CA LYS A 47 15.52 9.86 -6.62
C LYS A 47 15.07 11.30 -6.80
N GLU A 48 15.62 12.02 -7.79
CA GLU A 48 15.22 13.40 -8.10
C GLU A 48 13.78 13.48 -8.60
N ARG A 49 13.37 12.57 -9.48
CA ARG A 49 11.96 12.45 -9.92
C ARG A 49 11.04 12.13 -8.74
N MET A 50 11.47 11.23 -7.86
CA MET A 50 10.70 10.85 -6.67
C MET A 50 10.40 12.05 -5.76
N ILE A 51 11.36 12.95 -5.58
CA ILE A 51 11.17 14.15 -4.76
C ILE A 51 10.04 15.02 -5.34
N LEU A 52 10.06 15.29 -6.65
CA LEU A 52 9.05 16.10 -7.33
C LEU A 52 7.65 15.46 -7.24
N ILE A 53 7.58 14.15 -7.45
CA ILE A 53 6.34 13.38 -7.41
C ILE A 53 5.77 13.31 -6.00
N ASN A 54 6.61 13.14 -4.98
CA ASN A 54 6.18 13.18 -3.58
C ASN A 54 5.64 14.55 -3.18
N GLN A 55 6.26 15.64 -3.63
CA GLN A 55 5.77 17.00 -3.38
C GLN A 55 4.42 17.25 -4.04
N ALA A 56 4.25 16.82 -5.30
CA ALA A 56 2.98 16.93 -6.00
C ALA A 56 1.88 16.09 -5.31
N TYR A 57 2.21 14.87 -4.90
CA TYR A 57 1.29 14.00 -4.18
C TYR A 57 0.90 14.57 -2.82
N GLU A 58 1.83 15.08 -2.02
CA GLU A 58 1.53 15.65 -0.69
C GLU A 58 0.47 16.76 -0.73
N VAL A 59 0.50 17.58 -1.79
CA VAL A 59 -0.47 18.65 -2.00
C VAL A 59 -1.79 18.10 -2.56
N LEU A 60 -1.73 17.25 -3.60
CA LEU A 60 -2.92 16.77 -4.29
C LEU A 60 -3.67 15.66 -3.53
N SER A 61 -3.01 14.96 -2.60
CA SER A 61 -3.61 13.89 -1.81
C SER A 61 -4.40 14.38 -0.60
N ASN A 62 -4.21 15.63 -0.18
CA ASN A 62 -4.91 16.22 0.95
C ASN A 62 -5.95 17.22 0.43
N GLU A 63 -7.20 17.05 0.81
CA GLU A 63 -8.31 17.84 0.27
C GLU A 63 -8.17 19.34 0.53
N ASP A 64 -7.71 19.74 1.73
CA ASP A 64 -7.51 21.14 2.09
C ASP A 64 -6.34 21.76 1.31
N LYS A 65 -5.20 21.06 1.26
CA LYS A 65 -4.02 21.51 0.50
C LYS A 65 -4.30 21.58 -0.99
N ARG A 66 -5.04 20.60 -1.53
CA ARG A 66 -5.49 20.57 -2.91
C ARG A 66 -6.44 21.71 -3.20
N ALA A 67 -7.40 21.99 -2.32
CA ALA A 67 -8.32 23.11 -2.48
C ALA A 67 -7.57 24.46 -2.48
N VAL A 68 -6.59 24.65 -1.59
CA VAL A 68 -5.75 25.86 -1.57
C VAL A 68 -4.90 25.96 -2.84
N TYR A 69 -4.32 24.86 -3.29
CA TYR A 69 -3.57 24.79 -4.54
C TYR A 69 -4.47 25.12 -5.74
N ASP A 70 -5.61 24.46 -5.86
CA ASP A 70 -6.57 24.68 -6.93
C ASP A 70 -7.06 26.14 -6.90
N ASN A 71 -7.49 26.66 -5.75
CA ASN A 71 -7.95 28.05 -5.60
C ASN A 71 -6.89 29.10 -5.97
N SER A 72 -5.61 28.84 -5.64
CA SER A 72 -4.51 29.73 -6.02
C SER A 72 -4.17 29.67 -7.51
N HIS A 73 -4.64 28.64 -8.22
CA HIS A 73 -4.40 28.42 -9.66
C HIS A 73 -5.71 28.55 -10.49
N MET A 74 -6.86 28.88 -9.86
CA MET A 74 -8.23 28.81 -10.40
C MET A 74 -8.75 30.07 -11.10
N LEU A 75 -7.90 30.90 -11.72
CA LEU A 75 -8.41 32.00 -12.55
C LEU A 75 -9.16 31.55 -13.83
N ASN A 76 -9.53 30.27 -14.02
CA ASN A 76 -10.35 29.79 -15.14
C ASN A 76 -11.20 28.50 -14.85
N GLY A 77 -12.35 28.62 -14.17
CA GLY A 77 -13.63 27.94 -14.56
C GLY A 77 -14.00 26.51 -14.08
N GLY A 78 -15.20 26.36 -13.47
CA GLY A 78 -16.17 25.32 -13.87
C GLY A 78 -16.48 24.09 -12.98
N SER A 79 -17.18 24.28 -11.85
CA SER A 79 -18.03 23.34 -11.06
C SER A 79 -17.68 21.84 -10.94
N LYS A 80 -16.95 21.51 -9.85
CA LYS A 80 -16.65 20.15 -9.33
C LYS A 80 -17.89 19.25 -9.09
N ILE A 81 -19.09 19.81 -8.99
CA ILE A 81 -20.32 19.08 -8.61
C ILE A 81 -20.97 18.38 -9.80
N GLU A 82 -20.95 18.97 -11.00
CA GLU A 82 -21.66 18.42 -12.16
C GLU A 82 -20.94 17.21 -12.76
N LEU A 83 -19.61 17.22 -12.77
CA LEU A 83 -18.78 16.10 -13.21
C LEU A 83 -18.99 14.84 -12.34
N VAL A 84 -19.06 15.01 -11.02
CA VAL A 84 -19.34 13.91 -10.08
C VAL A 84 -20.72 13.33 -10.35
N ARG A 85 -21.75 14.17 -10.57
CA ARG A 85 -23.12 13.70 -10.89
C ARG A 85 -23.19 12.87 -12.16
N ILE A 86 -22.43 13.25 -13.20
CA ILE A 86 -22.36 12.50 -14.45
C ILE A 86 -21.74 11.11 -14.21
N ARG A 87 -20.60 11.03 -13.51
CA ARG A 87 -19.95 9.75 -13.22
C ARG A 87 -20.83 8.84 -12.36
N VAL A 88 -21.55 9.39 -11.38
CA VAL A 88 -22.51 8.64 -10.55
C VAL A 88 -23.64 8.05 -11.41
N ARG A 89 -24.16 8.81 -12.38
CA ARG A 89 -25.18 8.31 -13.31
C ARG A 89 -24.64 7.17 -14.16
N GLN A 90 -23.44 7.34 -14.72
CA GLN A 90 -22.77 6.32 -15.53
C GLN A 90 -22.51 5.03 -14.73
N ALA A 91 -22.05 5.12 -13.49
CA ALA A 91 -21.86 3.93 -12.66
C ALA A 91 -23.18 3.19 -12.40
N LYS A 92 -24.29 3.90 -12.18
CA LYS A 92 -25.62 3.28 -12.03
C LYS A 92 -26.07 2.55 -13.29
N GLU A 93 -25.77 3.10 -14.46
CA GLU A 93 -26.04 2.45 -15.75
C GLU A 93 -25.17 1.19 -15.93
N ILE A 94 -23.89 1.24 -15.56
CA ILE A 94 -22.97 0.09 -15.61
C ILE A 94 -23.44 -1.04 -14.70
N ILE A 95 -23.93 -0.74 -13.50
CA ILE A 95 -24.44 -1.77 -12.57
C ILE A 95 -25.62 -2.54 -13.19
N GLN A 96 -26.43 -1.89 -14.02
CA GLN A 96 -27.60 -2.49 -14.68
C GLN A 96 -27.25 -3.19 -16.00
N LYS A 97 -26.07 -2.92 -16.57
CA LYS A 97 -25.60 -3.49 -17.84
C LYS A 97 -25.32 -4.98 -17.69
N ASP A 98 -25.58 -5.78 -18.73
CA ASP A 98 -25.22 -7.20 -18.77
C ASP A 98 -23.72 -7.42 -18.53
N CYS A 99 -23.38 -8.40 -17.68
CA CYS A 99 -22.01 -8.76 -17.28
C CYS A 99 -21.13 -9.03 -18.51
N ALA A 100 -21.69 -9.67 -19.54
CA ALA A 100 -20.96 -10.01 -20.75
C ALA A 100 -20.51 -8.78 -21.55
N LEU A 101 -21.12 -7.61 -21.33
CA LEU A 101 -20.84 -6.36 -22.04
C LEU A 101 -19.97 -5.40 -21.23
N ILE A 102 -19.65 -5.74 -19.97
CA ILE A 102 -18.86 -4.86 -19.10
C ILE A 102 -17.40 -4.85 -19.56
N THR A 103 -16.88 -3.65 -19.76
CA THR A 103 -15.50 -3.39 -20.22
C THR A 103 -14.57 -3.09 -19.04
N TRP A 104 -13.25 -3.02 -19.28
CA TRP A 104 -12.32 -2.63 -18.21
C TRP A 104 -12.43 -1.14 -17.89
N GLU A 105 -12.80 -0.31 -18.86
CA GLU A 105 -13.08 1.11 -18.70
C GLU A 105 -14.27 1.33 -17.75
N ASP A 106 -15.32 0.52 -17.88
CA ASP A 106 -16.48 0.53 -16.99
C ASP A 106 -16.06 0.26 -15.53
N ILE A 107 -15.18 -0.73 -15.32
CA ILE A 107 -14.64 -1.07 -13.99
C ILE A 107 -13.79 0.08 -13.44
N LYS A 108 -12.93 0.70 -14.25
CA LYS A 108 -12.13 1.86 -13.83
C LYS A 108 -13.00 3.06 -13.45
N LEU A 109 -14.10 3.29 -14.17
CA LEU A 109 -15.02 4.37 -13.82
C LEU A 109 -15.62 4.13 -12.43
N ILE A 110 -16.08 2.90 -12.15
CA ILE A 110 -16.57 2.53 -10.81
C ILE A 110 -15.48 2.70 -9.76
N GLU A 111 -14.27 2.17 -10.00
CA GLU A 111 -13.09 2.33 -9.13
C GLU A 111 -12.85 3.80 -8.77
N SER A 112 -12.94 4.70 -9.76
CA SER A 112 -12.66 6.12 -9.56
C SER A 112 -13.64 6.81 -8.59
N ILE A 113 -14.91 6.41 -8.59
CA ILE A 113 -15.96 7.11 -7.84
C ILE A 113 -16.50 6.37 -6.61
N ILE A 114 -16.08 5.12 -6.38
CA ILE A 114 -16.68 4.22 -5.36
C ILE A 114 -16.77 4.86 -3.97
N ASP A 115 -15.77 5.64 -3.56
CA ASP A 115 -15.73 6.30 -2.24
C ASP A 115 -16.75 7.45 -2.10
N TYR A 116 -17.20 8.02 -3.21
CA TYR A 116 -18.20 9.09 -3.24
C TYR A 116 -19.64 8.56 -3.32
N LEU A 117 -19.81 7.25 -3.49
CA LEU A 117 -21.11 6.61 -3.58
C LEU A 117 -21.66 6.32 -2.18
N ASP A 118 -22.99 6.35 -2.06
CA ASP A 118 -23.64 5.88 -0.85
C ASP A 118 -23.43 4.37 -0.67
N ARG A 119 -23.51 3.90 0.57
CA ARG A 119 -23.21 2.51 0.96
C ARG A 119 -24.01 1.48 0.16
N LYS A 120 -25.29 1.74 -0.14
CA LYS A 120 -26.14 0.80 -0.89
C LYS A 120 -25.67 0.68 -2.34
N THR A 121 -25.27 1.80 -2.94
CA THR A 121 -24.69 1.81 -4.28
C THR A 121 -23.33 1.12 -4.29
N GLN A 122 -22.48 1.34 -3.29
CA GLN A 122 -21.19 0.62 -3.14
C GLN A 122 -21.39 -0.90 -3.09
N GLU A 123 -22.30 -1.38 -2.24
CA GLU A 123 -22.65 -2.80 -2.13
C GLU A 123 -23.13 -3.38 -3.48
N SER A 124 -23.92 -2.60 -4.23
CA SER A 124 -24.38 -2.99 -5.56
C SER A 124 -23.23 -3.07 -6.58
N CYS A 125 -22.30 -2.12 -6.55
CA CYS A 125 -21.08 -2.15 -7.36
C CYS A 125 -20.24 -3.39 -7.06
N PHE A 126 -19.98 -3.68 -5.79
CA PHE A 126 -19.19 -4.85 -5.39
C PHE A 126 -19.89 -6.16 -5.72
N GLY A 127 -21.21 -6.25 -5.50
CA GLY A 127 -22.02 -7.37 -5.96
C GLY A 127 -21.87 -7.62 -7.45
N ARG A 128 -21.88 -6.55 -8.26
CA ARG A 128 -21.65 -6.68 -9.70
C ARG A 128 -20.26 -7.18 -10.04
N MET A 129 -19.24 -6.73 -9.31
CA MET A 129 -17.88 -7.24 -9.50
C MET A 129 -17.75 -8.72 -9.14
N ILE A 130 -18.47 -9.21 -8.13
CA ILE A 130 -18.53 -10.63 -7.78
C ILE A 130 -19.07 -11.45 -8.95
N ASP A 131 -20.16 -10.99 -9.58
CA ASP A 131 -20.74 -11.65 -10.76
C ASP A 131 -19.74 -11.70 -11.91
N ILE A 132 -19.03 -10.60 -12.18
CA ILE A 132 -18.03 -10.52 -13.25
C ILE A 132 -16.87 -11.49 -12.97
N VAL A 133 -16.35 -11.54 -11.75
CA VAL A 133 -15.26 -12.44 -11.37
C VAL A 133 -15.69 -13.90 -11.51
N CYS A 134 -16.92 -14.22 -11.13
CA CYS A 134 -17.46 -15.58 -11.24
C CYS A 134 -17.68 -16.02 -12.69
N ASN A 135 -18.20 -15.13 -13.56
CA ASN A 135 -18.57 -15.48 -14.94
C ASN A 135 -17.42 -15.27 -15.94
N HIS A 136 -16.50 -14.35 -15.67
CA HIS A 136 -15.38 -13.99 -16.55
C HIS A 136 -14.06 -13.88 -15.76
N PRO A 137 -13.41 -15.01 -15.41
CA PRO A 137 -12.19 -15.01 -14.59
C PRO A 137 -11.05 -14.16 -15.15
N GLY A 138 -10.95 -14.01 -16.48
CA GLY A 138 -9.95 -13.14 -17.13
C GLY A 138 -10.10 -11.65 -16.81
N MET A 139 -11.30 -11.21 -16.40
CA MET A 139 -11.59 -9.84 -15.97
C MET A 139 -11.26 -9.60 -14.49
N ALA A 140 -11.00 -10.65 -13.72
CA ALA A 140 -10.73 -10.54 -12.29
C ALA A 140 -9.54 -9.62 -11.98
N LYS A 141 -8.53 -9.55 -12.86
CA LYS A 141 -7.38 -8.64 -12.76
C LYS A 141 -7.76 -7.16 -12.67
N HIS A 142 -8.92 -6.78 -13.20
CA HIS A 142 -9.44 -5.42 -13.15
C HIS A 142 -10.26 -5.16 -11.88
N ALA A 143 -10.86 -6.21 -11.31
CA ALA A 143 -11.65 -6.12 -10.08
C ALA A 143 -10.82 -6.16 -8.78
N VAL A 144 -9.54 -6.58 -8.84
CA VAL A 144 -8.66 -6.67 -7.65
C VAL A 144 -8.60 -5.35 -6.88
N SER A 145 -8.51 -4.21 -7.57
CA SER A 145 -8.50 -2.89 -6.95
C SER A 145 -9.75 -2.62 -6.11
N LEU A 146 -10.93 -2.88 -6.70
CA LEU A 146 -12.20 -2.75 -6.01
C LEU A 146 -12.37 -3.74 -4.86
N ALA A 147 -11.76 -4.92 -4.97
CA ALA A 147 -11.73 -5.90 -3.90
C ALA A 147 -10.93 -5.41 -2.68
N PHE A 148 -9.85 -4.66 -2.89
CA PHE A 148 -9.15 -4.00 -1.79
C PHE A 148 -9.95 -2.79 -1.26
N ASP A 149 -10.57 -2.01 -2.14
CA ASP A 149 -11.44 -0.89 -1.75
C ASP A 149 -12.60 -1.34 -0.84
N GLU A 150 -13.21 -2.49 -1.11
CA GLU A 150 -14.23 -3.11 -0.25
C GLU A 150 -13.75 -3.24 1.20
N GLN A 151 -12.50 -3.69 1.39
CA GLN A 151 -11.91 -3.90 2.72
C GLN A 151 -11.61 -2.56 3.41
N ILE A 152 -11.15 -1.56 2.66
CA ILE A 152 -10.87 -0.21 3.17
C ILE A 152 -12.17 0.48 3.59
N LEU A 153 -13.19 0.42 2.73
CA LEU A 153 -14.51 1.02 2.96
C LEU A 153 -15.34 0.24 3.99
N ASN A 154 -14.87 -0.92 4.44
CA ASN A 154 -15.54 -1.79 5.40
C ASN A 154 -16.99 -2.11 4.98
N VAL A 155 -17.15 -2.39 3.68
CA VAL A 155 -18.43 -2.79 3.10
C VAL A 155 -18.57 -4.30 3.26
N LYS A 156 -19.75 -4.76 3.70
CA LYS A 156 -20.01 -6.16 4.04
C LYS A 156 -20.39 -6.96 2.80
N THR A 157 -19.43 -7.12 1.90
CA THR A 157 -19.56 -7.99 0.72
C THR A 157 -18.47 -9.06 0.76
N THR A 158 -18.42 -9.92 -0.27
CA THR A 158 -17.47 -11.04 -0.38
C THR A 158 -16.58 -10.92 -1.61
N LEU A 159 -16.37 -9.72 -2.13
CA LEU A 159 -15.63 -9.52 -3.38
C LEU A 159 -14.17 -9.96 -3.23
N PHE A 160 -13.48 -9.51 -2.19
CA PHE A 160 -12.12 -9.91 -1.89
C PHE A 160 -11.98 -11.42 -1.72
N ASP A 161 -12.90 -12.04 -0.97
CA ASP A 161 -12.94 -13.47 -0.75
C ASP A 161 -13.17 -14.24 -2.07
N THR A 162 -14.05 -13.72 -2.92
CA THR A 162 -14.33 -14.29 -4.23
C THR A 162 -13.11 -14.21 -5.13
N VAL A 163 -12.41 -13.07 -5.18
CA VAL A 163 -11.18 -12.91 -5.96
C VAL A 163 -10.10 -13.88 -5.47
N LEU A 164 -9.92 -14.01 -4.14
CA LEU A 164 -8.97 -14.95 -3.55
C LEU A 164 -9.25 -16.40 -3.93
N GLN A 165 -10.51 -16.82 -3.88
CA GLN A 165 -10.88 -18.21 -4.13
C GLN A 165 -10.96 -18.56 -5.61
N ARG A 166 -11.46 -17.64 -6.45
CA ARG A 166 -11.75 -17.92 -7.88
C ARG A 166 -10.61 -17.52 -8.81
N ALA A 167 -9.85 -16.48 -8.46
CA ALA A 167 -8.81 -15.92 -9.32
C ALA A 167 -7.59 -15.43 -8.52
N PRO A 168 -6.95 -16.27 -7.67
CA PRO A 168 -5.80 -15.85 -6.86
C PRO A 168 -4.62 -15.35 -7.72
N ALA A 169 -4.47 -15.92 -8.92
CA ALA A 169 -3.45 -15.51 -9.89
C ALA A 169 -3.60 -14.05 -10.37
N ALA A 170 -4.81 -13.47 -10.27
CA ALA A 170 -5.07 -12.09 -10.63
C ALA A 170 -4.46 -11.09 -9.64
N ILE A 171 -4.23 -11.50 -8.39
CA ILE A 171 -3.64 -10.65 -7.35
C ILE A 171 -2.12 -10.60 -7.55
N THR A 172 -1.61 -9.55 -8.17
CA THR A 172 -0.16 -9.39 -8.39
C THR A 172 0.51 -8.72 -7.19
N PHE A 173 1.84 -8.88 -7.06
CA PHE A 173 2.64 -8.14 -6.08
C PHE A 173 2.36 -6.65 -6.15
N ASP A 174 2.30 -6.08 -7.36
CA ASP A 174 2.02 -4.65 -7.54
C ASP A 174 0.73 -4.25 -6.83
N LYS A 175 -0.36 -5.02 -7.01
CA LYS A 175 -1.62 -4.73 -6.34
C LYS A 175 -1.48 -4.86 -4.82
N VAL A 176 -0.81 -5.90 -4.33
CA VAL A 176 -0.54 -6.08 -2.90
C VAL A 176 0.26 -4.93 -2.32
N TYR A 177 1.30 -4.47 -3.00
CA TYR A 177 2.15 -3.35 -2.56
C TYR A 177 1.38 -2.03 -2.59
N LEU A 178 0.70 -1.73 -3.69
CA LEU A 178 -0.04 -0.47 -3.85
C LEU A 178 -1.16 -0.31 -2.82
N TYR A 179 -1.92 -1.37 -2.57
CA TYR A 179 -3.02 -1.32 -1.61
C TYR A 179 -2.54 -1.60 -0.19
N GLY A 180 -1.49 -2.41 -0.03
CA GLY A 180 -0.86 -2.69 1.26
C GLY A 180 -0.40 -1.42 1.97
N GLU A 181 0.19 -0.45 1.28
CA GLU A 181 0.59 0.83 1.87
C GLU A 181 -0.60 1.70 2.32
N GLU A 182 -1.72 1.74 1.58
CA GLU A 182 -2.94 2.43 2.02
C GLU A 182 -3.54 1.78 3.25
N ILE A 183 -3.61 0.46 3.20
CA ILE A 183 -4.08 -0.43 4.24
C ILE A 183 -3.19 -0.26 5.50
N ILE A 184 -1.88 -0.16 5.38
CA ILE A 184 -0.97 0.01 6.53
C ILE A 184 -0.96 1.46 7.05
N GLY A 185 -1.16 2.45 6.17
CA GLY A 185 -1.09 3.88 6.47
C GLY A 185 -2.37 4.50 7.05
N VAL A 186 -3.53 3.90 6.82
CA VAL A 186 -4.82 4.42 7.32
C VAL A 186 -5.12 3.83 8.71
N GLY A 187 -5.26 4.71 9.70
CA GLY A 187 -6.03 4.41 10.92
C GLY A 187 -5.30 4.05 12.21
N GLY A 188 -6.12 3.79 13.22
CA GLY A 188 -5.73 3.29 14.54
C GLY A 188 -5.29 1.82 14.51
N LYS A 189 -4.90 1.28 15.68
CA LYS A 189 -4.31 -0.07 15.81
C LYS A 189 -5.16 -1.18 15.18
N GLU A 190 -6.49 -1.14 15.35
CA GLU A 190 -7.43 -2.16 14.86
C GLU A 190 -7.49 -2.24 13.33
N GLU A 191 -7.39 -1.11 12.64
CA GLU A 191 -7.41 -1.07 11.18
C GLU A 191 -6.15 -1.74 10.64
N LYS A 192 -4.98 -1.45 11.23
CA LYS A 192 -3.71 -2.09 10.89
C LYS A 192 -3.74 -3.61 11.08
N GLU A 193 -4.31 -4.10 12.18
CA GLU A 193 -4.44 -5.55 12.44
C GLU A 193 -5.28 -6.26 11.40
N ARG A 194 -6.47 -5.72 11.08
CA ARG A 194 -7.32 -6.25 10.00
C ARG A 194 -6.55 -6.33 8.68
N ASN A 195 -5.80 -5.28 8.41
CA ASN A 195 -5.09 -5.04 7.17
C ASN A 195 -3.93 -6.02 6.94
N TYR A 196 -3.10 -6.26 7.96
CA TYR A 196 -2.10 -7.33 7.89
C TYR A 196 -2.72 -8.73 7.86
N ASN A 197 -3.87 -8.95 8.52
CA ASN A 197 -4.58 -10.22 8.39
C ASN A 197 -5.08 -10.47 6.97
N GLN A 198 -5.53 -9.44 6.22
CA GLN A 198 -5.86 -9.60 4.80
C GLN A 198 -4.64 -9.98 3.97
N LEU A 199 -3.49 -9.37 4.21
CA LEU A 199 -2.22 -9.75 3.56
C LEU A 199 -1.87 -11.22 3.85
N ALA A 200 -2.08 -11.69 5.08
CA ALA A 200 -1.85 -13.09 5.43
C ALA A 200 -2.75 -14.03 4.62
N ARG A 201 -4.01 -13.65 4.38
CA ARG A 201 -4.94 -14.42 3.52
C ARG A 201 -4.49 -14.47 2.07
N VAL A 202 -3.95 -13.37 1.53
CA VAL A 202 -3.35 -13.36 0.18
C VAL A 202 -2.19 -14.33 0.11
N LEU A 203 -1.29 -14.29 1.10
CA LEU A 203 -0.13 -15.18 1.19
C LEU A 203 -0.55 -16.66 1.18
N CYS A 204 -1.62 -17.03 1.90
CA CYS A 204 -2.15 -18.39 1.88
C CYS A 204 -2.54 -18.90 0.48
N HIS A 205 -2.94 -17.99 -0.44
CA HIS A 205 -3.35 -18.34 -1.80
C HIS A 205 -2.24 -18.12 -2.84
N ARG A 206 -1.21 -17.33 -2.51
CA ARG A 206 -0.13 -16.91 -3.44
C ARG A 206 1.25 -17.05 -2.81
N LEU A 207 1.65 -18.30 -2.56
CA LEU A 207 2.97 -18.65 -2.01
C LEU A 207 4.14 -18.22 -2.90
N ASP A 208 3.93 -18.13 -4.22
CA ASP A 208 4.91 -17.61 -5.17
C ASP A 208 5.29 -16.15 -4.90
N LEU A 209 4.44 -15.41 -4.17
CA LEU A 209 4.69 -14.04 -3.76
C LEU A 209 5.32 -13.93 -2.37
N ALA A 210 5.61 -15.04 -1.66
CA ALA A 210 6.02 -15.04 -0.25
C ALA A 210 7.19 -14.10 0.08
N LYS A 211 8.20 -14.01 -0.81
CA LYS A 211 9.35 -13.10 -0.64
C LYS A 211 8.93 -11.63 -0.45
N TYR A 212 7.82 -11.22 -1.04
CA TYR A 212 7.32 -9.85 -0.94
C TYR A 212 6.55 -9.56 0.35
N PHE A 213 6.21 -10.60 1.14
CA PHE A 213 5.55 -10.46 2.44
C PHE A 213 6.54 -10.39 3.60
N VAL A 214 7.84 -10.63 3.38
CA VAL A 214 8.87 -10.58 4.43
C VAL A 214 8.92 -9.20 5.08
N TYR A 215 9.06 -8.15 4.27
CA TYR A 215 9.13 -6.78 4.77
C TYR A 215 7.84 -6.34 5.49
N PRO A 216 6.62 -6.51 4.92
CA PRO A 216 5.38 -6.23 5.64
C PRO A 216 5.22 -7.02 6.95
N SER A 217 5.64 -8.28 6.98
CA SER A 217 5.62 -9.11 8.21
C SER A 217 6.51 -8.53 9.31
N PHE A 218 7.65 -7.94 8.96
CA PHE A 218 8.54 -7.30 9.92
C PHE A 218 8.04 -5.93 10.36
N GLN A 219 7.42 -5.16 9.46
CA GLN A 219 6.76 -3.90 9.81
C GLN A 219 5.58 -4.13 10.77
N GLU A 220 4.79 -5.17 10.54
CA GLU A 220 3.73 -5.61 11.45
C GLU A 220 4.28 -5.78 12.87
N GLN A 221 5.34 -6.58 13.02
CA GLN A 221 5.96 -6.83 14.33
C GLN A 221 6.52 -5.56 14.96
N ALA A 222 7.23 -4.74 14.17
CA ALA A 222 7.80 -3.49 14.64
C ALA A 222 6.73 -2.50 15.10
N SER A 223 5.53 -2.55 14.51
CA SER A 223 4.41 -1.70 14.89
C SER A 223 3.66 -2.15 16.15
N GLY A 224 3.91 -3.37 16.66
CA GLY A 224 3.20 -3.94 17.80
C GLY A 224 1.77 -4.37 17.48
N CYS A 225 1.51 -4.59 16.19
CA CYS A 225 0.26 -5.08 15.65
C CYS A 225 0.17 -6.60 15.89
N GLU A 226 -0.90 -7.07 16.52
CA GLU A 226 -1.06 -8.50 16.85
C GLU A 226 -1.75 -9.28 15.72
N SER A 227 -1.29 -9.09 14.48
CA SER A 227 -1.82 -9.85 13.35
C SER A 227 -1.17 -11.23 13.23
N ASN A 228 -1.59 -12.01 12.22
CA ASN A 228 -0.99 -13.31 11.95
C ASN A 228 -0.01 -13.31 10.76
N LEU A 229 0.31 -12.18 10.14
CA LEU A 229 1.06 -12.18 8.89
C LEU A 229 2.47 -12.81 9.03
N LEU A 230 3.29 -12.38 9.99
CA LEU A 230 4.59 -13.02 10.22
C LEU A 230 4.43 -14.51 10.54
N ARG A 231 3.47 -14.88 11.38
CA ARG A 231 3.25 -16.29 11.77
C ARG A 231 2.86 -17.15 10.58
N THR A 232 2.00 -16.63 9.71
CA THR A 232 1.60 -17.27 8.46
C THR A 232 2.80 -17.43 7.53
N LEU A 233 3.63 -16.39 7.37
CA LEU A 233 4.86 -16.47 6.57
C LEU A 233 5.82 -17.54 7.09
N LEU A 234 6.09 -17.56 8.40
CA LEU A 234 6.98 -18.54 9.02
C LEU A 234 6.46 -19.99 8.89
N THR A 235 5.14 -20.16 8.83
CA THR A 235 4.51 -21.47 8.72
C THR A 235 4.48 -21.97 7.28
N LEU A 236 4.19 -21.09 6.32
CA LEU A 236 3.94 -21.47 4.92
C LEU A 236 5.19 -21.37 4.04
N SER A 237 6.05 -20.38 4.27
CA SER A 237 7.23 -20.13 3.46
C SER A 237 8.37 -19.50 4.28
N PRO A 238 8.90 -20.21 5.29
CA PRO A 238 10.03 -19.73 6.08
C PRO A 238 11.28 -19.47 5.24
N ASP A 239 11.44 -20.22 4.14
CA ASP A 239 12.56 -20.09 3.20
C ASP A 239 12.60 -18.73 2.46
N ALA A 240 11.47 -18.01 2.44
CA ALA A 240 11.39 -16.68 1.85
C ALA A 240 12.25 -15.64 2.61
N ILE A 241 12.54 -15.86 3.89
CA ILE A 241 13.32 -14.94 4.72
C ILE A 241 14.81 -15.18 4.47
N THR A 242 15.51 -14.23 3.87
CA THR A 242 16.96 -14.36 3.66
C THR A 242 17.76 -13.98 4.91
N GLN A 243 19.05 -14.31 4.92
CA GLN A 243 19.95 -13.85 5.98
C GLN A 243 20.04 -12.32 6.03
N ASP A 244 20.00 -11.64 4.88
CA ASP A 244 20.02 -10.18 4.82
C ASP A 244 18.74 -9.58 5.39
N ASP A 245 17.57 -10.16 5.10
CA ASP A 245 16.29 -9.74 5.69
C ASP A 245 16.32 -9.86 7.21
N PHE A 246 16.80 -11.00 7.71
CA PHE A 246 16.92 -11.25 9.14
C PHE A 246 17.89 -10.28 9.83
N ASP A 247 19.05 -10.04 9.23
CA ASP A 247 20.04 -9.08 9.73
C ASP A 247 19.46 -7.66 9.79
N ASN A 248 18.71 -7.26 8.75
CA ASN A 248 18.03 -5.96 8.69
C ASN A 248 16.98 -5.83 9.80
N PHE A 249 16.17 -6.87 10.03
CA PHE A 249 15.19 -6.88 11.12
C PHE A 249 15.86 -6.78 12.50
N VAL A 250 16.88 -7.58 12.76
CA VAL A 250 17.62 -7.55 14.04
C VAL A 250 18.26 -6.18 14.26
N LYS A 251 18.80 -5.57 13.22
CA LYS A 251 19.37 -4.21 13.26
C LYS A 251 18.28 -3.19 13.61
N ALA A 252 17.13 -3.23 12.94
CA ALA A 252 16.01 -2.34 13.23
C ALA A 252 15.51 -2.47 14.68
N VAL A 253 15.35 -3.70 15.20
CA VAL A 253 14.99 -3.96 16.60
C VAL A 253 16.04 -3.40 17.57
N CYS A 254 17.32 -3.51 17.23
CA CYS A 254 18.41 -2.93 18.02
C CYS A 254 18.45 -1.39 18.00
N GLU A 255 18.03 -0.76 16.90
CA GLU A 255 17.91 0.70 16.79
C GLU A 255 16.69 1.22 17.57
N ILE A 256 15.56 0.51 17.46
CA ILE A 256 14.34 0.76 18.23
C ILE A 256 14.56 0.64 19.75
N ARG A 257 15.52 -0.19 20.16
CA ARG A 257 15.94 -0.40 21.57
C ARG A 257 16.21 0.90 22.34
N TRP A 258 16.51 2.00 21.64
CA TRP A 258 16.83 3.29 22.23
C TRP A 258 15.64 4.26 22.31
N HIS A 259 14.53 3.98 21.62
CA HIS A 259 13.46 4.96 21.40
C HIS A 259 12.07 4.53 21.89
N ILE A 260 11.82 3.25 22.21
CA ILE A 260 10.47 2.74 22.52
C ILE A 260 10.34 2.05 23.90
N HIS A 261 9.12 2.04 24.46
CA HIS A 261 8.69 1.32 25.66
C HIS A 261 9.11 -0.18 25.69
N HIS A 262 9.44 -0.66 26.89
CA HIS A 262 9.94 -2.02 27.18
C HIS A 262 9.07 -3.16 26.62
N GLN A 263 7.75 -2.98 26.54
CA GLN A 263 6.82 -4.03 26.06
C GLN A 263 7.03 -4.35 24.57
N LEU A 264 7.12 -3.33 23.71
CA LEU A 264 7.30 -3.54 22.27
C LEU A 264 8.66 -4.18 21.95
N ARG A 265 9.67 -3.91 22.79
CA ARG A 265 10.97 -4.58 22.73
C ARG A 265 10.85 -6.08 22.99
N SER A 266 10.15 -6.48 24.06
CA SER A 266 9.94 -7.91 24.38
C SER A 266 9.24 -8.63 23.23
N TYR A 267 8.22 -7.99 22.66
CA TYR A 267 7.47 -8.51 21.53
C TYR A 267 8.36 -8.76 20.30
N ASN A 268 9.17 -7.78 19.90
CA ASN A 268 10.07 -7.93 18.75
C ASN A 268 11.22 -8.94 18.98
N GLU A 269 11.75 -9.05 20.21
CA GLU A 269 12.73 -10.09 20.53
C GLU A 269 12.11 -11.50 20.49
N GLN A 270 10.82 -11.65 20.83
CA GLN A 270 10.11 -12.92 20.64
C GLN A 270 9.98 -13.28 19.15
N ALA A 271 9.74 -12.29 18.29
CA ALA A 271 9.69 -12.52 16.84
C ALA A 271 11.03 -13.08 16.30
N ILE A 272 12.17 -12.60 16.80
CA ILE A 272 13.50 -13.15 16.45
C ILE A 272 13.59 -14.63 16.82
N VAL A 273 13.08 -15.02 18.00
CA VAL A 273 13.06 -16.43 18.43
C VAL A 273 12.16 -17.26 17.52
N TRP A 274 11.00 -16.75 17.12
CA TRP A 274 10.11 -17.44 16.18
C TRP A 274 10.77 -17.65 14.82
N ILE A 275 11.45 -16.63 14.30
CA ILE A 275 12.17 -16.71 13.01
C ILE A 275 13.28 -17.78 13.09
N LEU A 276 14.13 -17.75 14.12
CA LEU A 276 15.21 -18.73 14.29
C LEU A 276 14.67 -20.16 14.50
N LYS A 277 13.50 -20.31 15.12
CA LYS A 277 12.84 -21.61 15.26
C LYS A 277 12.38 -22.15 13.91
N ALA A 278 11.84 -21.29 13.04
CA ALA A 278 11.39 -21.67 11.71
C ALA A 278 12.54 -21.83 10.71
N ARG A 279 13.63 -21.08 10.90
CA ARG A 279 14.85 -21.08 10.07
C ARG A 279 16.11 -21.20 10.94
N PRO A 280 16.44 -22.42 11.41
CA PRO A 280 17.59 -22.66 12.28
C PRO A 280 18.96 -22.40 11.61
N ASP A 281 18.97 -22.32 10.28
CA ASP A 281 20.14 -22.01 9.47
C ASP A 281 20.56 -20.53 9.52
N LEU A 282 19.64 -19.63 9.91
CA LEU A 282 19.94 -18.21 10.05
C LEU A 282 20.84 -17.93 11.26
N ILE A 283 21.82 -17.06 11.08
CA ILE A 283 22.81 -16.73 12.11
C ILE A 283 22.51 -15.35 12.68
N ARG A 284 22.23 -15.24 13.98
CA ARG A 284 22.13 -13.96 14.67
C ARG A 284 23.53 -13.39 14.90
N LYS A 285 23.92 -12.39 14.11
CA LYS A 285 25.19 -11.67 14.32
C LYS A 285 25.16 -10.90 15.65
N PRO A 286 26.28 -10.84 16.39
CA PRO A 286 26.35 -10.06 17.62
C PRO A 286 26.11 -8.57 17.32
N PRO A 287 25.43 -7.82 18.20
CA PRO A 287 25.17 -6.41 17.97
C PRO A 287 26.50 -5.67 17.83
N LYS A 288 26.70 -4.95 16.71
CA LYS A 288 27.84 -4.05 16.56
C LYS A 288 27.79 -3.03 17.70
N LYS A 289 28.75 -3.10 18.63
CA LYS A 289 29.00 -2.02 19.60
C LYS A 289 29.23 -0.76 18.76
N LYS A 290 28.35 0.26 18.85
CA LYS A 290 28.72 1.59 18.36
C LYS A 290 30.01 1.96 19.09
N GLU A 291 31.09 2.16 18.36
CA GLU A 291 32.29 2.76 18.93
C GLU A 291 31.85 4.03 19.64
N LYS A 292 32.32 4.22 20.88
CA LYS A 292 32.05 5.47 21.60
C LYS A 292 32.54 6.57 20.67
N MET A 293 31.62 7.39 20.18
CA MET A 293 31.97 8.57 19.42
C MET A 293 32.84 9.41 20.36
N GLU A 294 34.15 9.44 20.11
CA GLU A 294 35.03 10.29 20.89
C GLU A 294 34.57 11.73 20.63
N LEU A 295 34.03 12.37 21.67
CA LEU A 295 33.72 13.78 21.60
C LEU A 295 35.01 14.50 21.20
N PRO A 296 35.01 15.30 20.11
CA PRO A 296 36.17 16.08 19.76
C PRO A 296 36.54 16.98 20.95
N PHE A 297 37.84 17.04 21.26
CA PHE A 297 38.37 18.08 22.14
C PHE A 297 37.94 19.44 21.56
N PRO A 298 37.17 20.28 22.30
CA PRO A 298 37.38 20.65 23.70
C PRO A 298 36.21 20.32 24.66
N LEU A 299 35.28 19.44 24.31
CA LEU A 299 34.07 19.16 25.11
C LEU A 299 34.31 18.30 26.38
N ARG A 300 35.56 17.95 26.69
CA ARG A 300 35.92 17.33 27.97
C ARG A 300 36.26 18.43 28.98
N SER A 301 35.48 18.58 30.04
CA SER A 301 35.94 19.29 31.23
C SER A 301 37.18 18.57 31.77
N LYS A 302 38.28 19.30 31.94
CA LYS A 302 39.50 18.74 32.56
C LYS A 302 39.19 18.27 33.99
N PRO A 303 39.86 17.19 34.45
CA PRO A 303 39.58 16.54 35.74
C PRO A 303 39.82 17.44 36.94
#